data_AF-A0A1B9ICT0-F1
#
_entry.id   AF-A0A1B9ICT0-F1
#
_cell.length_a   1.000
_cell.length_b   1.000
_cell.length_c   1.000
_cell.angle_alpha   90.00
_cell.angle_beta   90.00
_cell.angle_gamma   90.00
#
_symmetry.space_group_name_H-M   'P 1'
#
loop_
_entity.id
_entity.type
_entity.pdbx_description
1 polymer ?
#
loop_
_entity_poly.entity_id
_entity_poly.type
_entity_poly.pdbx_seq_one_letter_code
_entity_poly.pdbx_strand_id
1 'polypeptide(L)'
;MVNPVSTGKMAAGPVENMQPAVLYKLIIFAVAMAVVPIGTYYVVLSYFTKGIVRTNKDANTALFDTGNTIASAIAAIVTANLVLIAYIVVAWLEGPPGLPPSGKGVGEIKKDK
;
A
#
# COMPACT_ATOMS: atom_id res chain seq x y z
N MET A 1 -23.25 -35.62 33.48
CA MET A 1 -23.58 -34.47 32.61
C MET A 1 -22.43 -34.30 31.64
N VAL A 2 -22.62 -34.66 30.38
CA VAL A 2 -21.60 -34.53 29.31
C VAL A 2 -21.83 -33.20 28.60
N ASN A 3 -20.86 -32.30 28.64
CA ASN A 3 -20.89 -31.06 27.87
C ASN A 3 -20.72 -31.38 26.38
N PRO A 4 -21.55 -30.84 25.47
CA PRO A 4 -21.23 -30.90 24.05
C PRO A 4 -20.03 -29.98 23.79
N VAL A 5 -18.94 -30.56 23.29
CA VAL A 5 -17.81 -29.79 22.77
C VAL A 5 -18.34 -29.06 21.54
N SER A 6 -18.24 -27.73 21.54
CA SER A 6 -18.57 -26.91 20.38
C SER A 6 -17.59 -27.27 19.26
N THR A 7 -18.03 -28.15 18.37
CA THR A 7 -17.34 -28.45 17.12
C THR A 7 -17.33 -27.17 16.33
N GLY A 8 -16.25 -26.40 16.46
CA GLY A 8 -15.98 -25.23 15.66
C GLY A 8 -16.03 -25.65 14.19
N LYS A 9 -17.17 -25.38 13.55
CA LYS A 9 -17.25 -25.22 12.11
C LYS A 9 -16.30 -24.08 11.80
N MET A 10 -15.03 -24.39 11.52
CA MET A 10 -14.20 -23.47 10.77
C MET A 10 -14.87 -23.40 9.40
N ALA A 11 -15.77 -22.43 9.26
CA ALA A 11 -16.32 -22.02 8.00
C ALA A 11 -15.16 -21.41 7.20
N ALA A 12 -14.33 -22.27 6.62
CA ALA A 12 -13.76 -22.00 5.33
C ALA A 12 -14.95 -21.99 4.35
N GLY A 13 -15.72 -20.90 4.40
CA GLY A 13 -16.71 -20.61 3.38
C GLY A 13 -16.00 -20.56 2.03
N PRO A 14 -16.66 -20.98 0.94
CA PRO A 14 -16.11 -20.82 -0.40
C PRO A 14 -15.59 -19.40 -0.58
N VAL A 15 -14.40 -19.24 -1.16
CA VAL A 15 -13.90 -17.98 -1.73
C VAL A 15 -14.78 -17.61 -2.94
N GLU A 16 -16.08 -17.46 -2.71
CA GLU A 16 -17.05 -17.02 -3.70
C GLU A 16 -16.96 -15.51 -3.77
N ASN A 17 -16.35 -15.07 -4.88
CA ASN A 17 -16.37 -13.71 -5.39
C ASN A 17 -15.52 -12.72 -4.57
N MET A 18 -14.18 -12.87 -4.67
CA MET A 18 -13.29 -11.72 -4.46
C MET A 18 -13.76 -10.60 -5.39
N GLN A 19 -14.40 -9.60 -4.82
CA GLN A 19 -14.91 -8.44 -5.55
C GLN A 19 -13.77 -7.92 -6.45
N PRO A 20 -13.91 -7.91 -7.78
CA PRO A 20 -12.81 -7.59 -8.70
C PRO A 20 -12.15 -6.24 -8.38
N ALA A 21 -12.92 -5.30 -7.84
CA ALA A 21 -12.43 -4.01 -7.37
C ALA A 21 -11.34 -4.11 -6.28
N VAL A 22 -11.45 -5.07 -5.36
CA VAL A 22 -10.44 -5.30 -4.31
C VAL A 22 -9.18 -5.90 -4.93
N LEU A 23 -9.32 -6.82 -5.87
CA LEU A 23 -8.19 -7.46 -6.56
C LEU A 23 -7.30 -6.43 -7.25
N TYR A 24 -7.88 -5.46 -7.97
CA TYR A 24 -7.11 -4.40 -8.61
C TYR A 24 -6.34 -3.53 -7.61
N LYS A 25 -6.94 -3.20 -6.46
CA LYS A 25 -6.28 -2.41 -5.41
C LYS A 25 -5.09 -3.15 -4.82
N LEU A 26 -5.22 -4.46 -4.59
CA LEU A 26 -4.14 -5.30 -4.08
C LEU A 26 -2.99 -5.40 -5.09
N ILE A 27 -3.29 -5.53 -6.38
CA ILE A 27 -2.26 -5.57 -7.43
C ILE A 27 -1.50 -4.24 -7.49
N ILE A 28 -2.22 -3.11 -7.54
CA ILE A 28 -1.58 -1.78 -7.58
C ILE A 28 -0.75 -1.55 -6.32
N PHE A 29 -1.27 -1.90 -5.15
CA PHE A 29 -0.55 -1.81 -3.89
C PHE A 29 0.73 -2.67 -3.90
N ALA A 30 0.65 -3.92 -4.33
CA ALA A 30 1.80 -4.82 -4.40
C ALA A 30 2.87 -4.30 -5.37
N VAL A 31 2.47 -3.82 -6.56
CA VAL A 31 3.40 -3.22 -7.53
C VAL A 31 4.03 -1.95 -6.97
N ALA A 32 3.25 -1.08 -6.32
CA ALA A 32 3.77 0.13 -5.68
C ALA A 32 4.77 -0.21 -4.56
N MET A 33 4.48 -1.21 -3.73
CA MET A 33 5.36 -1.68 -2.66
C MET A 33 6.68 -2.25 -3.18
N ALA A 34 6.70 -2.80 -4.40
CA ALA A 34 7.93 -3.20 -5.05
C ALA A 34 8.65 -1.99 -5.67
N VAL A 35 7.97 -1.26 -6.55
CA VAL A 35 8.60 -0.25 -7.40
C VAL A 35 9.03 0.99 -6.62
N VAL A 36 8.22 1.47 -5.67
CA VAL A 36 8.48 2.74 -4.98
C VAL A 36 9.70 2.64 -4.04
N PRO A 37 9.82 1.63 -3.16
CA PRO A 37 11.01 1.48 -2.31
C PRO A 37 12.28 1.18 -3.12
N ILE A 38 12.19 0.33 -4.15
CA ILE A 38 13.31 0.00 -5.03
C ILE A 38 13.75 1.23 -5.84
N GLY A 39 12.80 1.96 -6.42
CA GLY A 39 13.06 3.19 -7.15
C GLY A 39 13.69 4.25 -6.23
N THR A 40 13.18 4.39 -5.01
CA THR A 40 13.75 5.31 -4.02
C THR A 40 15.17 4.95 -3.66
N TYR A 41 15.49 3.67 -3.48
CA TYR A 41 16.86 3.22 -3.26
C TYR A 41 17.80 3.71 -4.36
N TYR A 42 17.45 3.48 -5.63
CA TYR A 42 18.33 3.85 -6.75
C TYR A 42 18.34 5.36 -7.03
N VAL A 43 17.23 6.07 -6.80
CA VAL A 43 17.16 7.53 -6.89
C VAL A 43 18.06 8.15 -5.83
N VAL A 44 17.92 7.77 -4.56
CA VAL A 44 18.77 8.29 -3.48
C VAL A 44 20.23 7.95 -3.77
N LEU A 45 20.54 6.72 -4.18
CA LEU A 45 21.90 6.33 -4.54
C LEU A 45 22.46 7.16 -5.70
N SER A 46 21.67 7.44 -6.74
CA SER A 46 22.14 8.11 -7.97
C SER A 46 22.25 9.62 -7.82
N TYR A 47 21.31 10.26 -7.13
CA TYR A 47 21.30 11.72 -6.94
C TYR A 47 22.34 12.16 -5.91
N PHE A 48 22.48 11.44 -4.79
CA PHE A 48 23.47 11.79 -3.76
C PHE A 48 24.92 11.47 -4.17
N THR A 49 25.13 10.62 -5.19
CA THR A 49 26.47 10.32 -5.72
C THR A 49 26.91 11.31 -6.82
N LYS A 50 25.99 12.06 -7.44
CA LYS A 50 26.31 12.87 -8.64
C LYS A 50 26.03 14.37 -8.57
N GLY A 51 25.25 14.90 -7.61
CA GLY A 51 25.05 16.34 -7.57
C GLY A 51 24.32 16.88 -6.33
N ILE A 52 24.89 17.96 -5.80
CA ILE A 52 24.26 18.92 -4.87
C ILE A 52 24.31 18.54 -3.37
N VAL A 53 25.46 18.10 -2.87
CA VAL A 53 25.76 18.31 -1.44
C VAL A 53 27.10 19.02 -1.32
N ARG A 54 27.06 20.35 -1.14
CA ARG A 54 28.15 21.06 -0.48
C ARG A 54 28.06 20.67 1.00
N THR A 55 28.82 19.66 1.39
CA THR A 55 28.85 19.11 2.75
C THR A 55 29.40 20.15 3.72
N ASN A 56 28.56 20.70 4.60
CA ASN A 56 29.03 21.25 5.87
C ASN A 56 28.98 20.13 6.90
N LYS A 57 30.12 19.91 7.54
CA LYS A 57 30.49 18.74 8.34
C LYS A 57 29.96 18.87 9.77
N ASP A 58 28.64 18.74 9.95
CA ASP A 58 28.00 18.81 11.26
C ASP A 58 27.37 17.45 11.58
N ALA A 59 28.08 16.66 12.39
CA ALA A 59 27.94 15.21 12.55
C ALA A 59 26.70 14.70 13.31
N ASN A 60 25.55 15.39 13.23
CA ASN A 60 24.30 14.95 13.88
C ASN A 60 23.12 14.73 12.92
N THR A 61 23.32 14.81 11.60
CA THR A 61 22.27 14.56 10.59
C THR A 61 22.57 13.34 9.72
N ALA A 62 22.99 12.25 10.37
CA ALA A 62 23.35 10.97 9.74
C ALA A 62 22.16 10.16 9.16
N LEU A 63 21.08 10.84 8.74
CA LEU A 63 19.98 10.23 7.98
C LEU A 63 20.10 10.50 6.47
N PHE A 64 20.92 11.47 6.04
CA PHE A 64 21.00 11.88 4.62
C PHE A 64 22.41 12.19 4.12
N ASP A 65 23.46 11.77 4.83
CA ASP A 65 24.83 12.06 4.38
C ASP A 65 25.29 11.12 3.25
N THR A 66 25.08 11.63 2.03
CA THR A 66 25.87 11.53 0.80
C THR A 66 26.63 10.22 0.49
N GLY A 67 26.13 9.47 -0.50
CA GLY A 67 26.93 8.52 -1.29
C GLY A 67 27.09 7.09 -0.74
N ASN A 68 26.41 6.74 0.36
CA ASN A 68 26.52 5.40 0.95
C ASN A 68 25.25 4.56 0.73
N THR A 69 25.42 3.32 0.30
CA THR A 69 24.37 2.28 0.17
C THR A 69 23.50 2.14 1.43
N ILE A 70 24.05 2.48 2.60
CA ILE A 70 23.31 2.48 3.87
C ILE A 70 22.22 3.55 3.89
N ALA A 71 22.50 4.78 3.42
CA ALA A 71 21.53 5.87 3.41
C ALA A 71 20.39 5.60 2.43
N SER A 72 20.69 5.04 1.25
CA SER A 72 19.66 4.63 0.29
C SER A 72 18.80 3.48 0.81
N ALA A 73 19.37 2.54 1.56
CA ALA A 73 18.62 1.47 2.20
C ALA A 73 17.65 2.01 3.28
N ILE A 74 18.11 2.92 4.14
CA ILE A 74 17.26 3.55 5.17
C ILE A 74 16.12 4.32 4.51
N ALA A 75 16.42 5.11 3.47
CA ALA A 75 15.40 5.86 2.73
C ALA A 75 14.36 4.93 2.09
N ALA A 76 14.78 3.78 1.54
CA ALA A 76 13.87 2.78 1.00
C ALA A 76 12.95 2.18 2.07
N ILE A 77 13.48 1.87 3.27
CA ILE A 77 12.70 1.35 4.40
C ILE A 77 11.66 2.38 4.87
N VAL A 78 12.09 3.64 5.04
CA VAL A 78 11.17 4.73 5.40
C VAL A 78 10.07 4.87 4.35
N THR A 79 10.44 4.83 3.07
CA THR A 79 9.48 4.95 1.97
C THR A 79 8.51 3.77 1.92
N ALA A 80 8.96 2.54 2.16
CA ALA A 80 8.09 1.38 2.26
C ALA A 80 7.02 1.55 3.35
N ASN A 81 7.42 2.05 4.52
CA ASN A 81 6.46 2.35 5.60
C ASN A 81 5.50 3.48 5.22
N LEU A 82 5.95 4.49 4.46
CA LEU A 82 5.06 5.53 3.93
C LEU A 82 4.04 4.97 2.93
N VAL A 83 4.43 4.02 2.06
CA VAL A 83 3.49 3.35 1.14
C VAL A 83 2.41 2.59 1.93
N LEU A 84 2.78 1.90 3.01
CA LEU A 84 1.80 1.22 3.88
C LEU A 84 0.82 2.21 4.51
N ILE A 85 1.31 3.31 5.08
CA ILE A 85 0.47 4.34 5.69
C ILE A 85 -0.45 4.96 4.64
N ALA A 86 0.07 5.29 3.45
CA ALA A 86 -0.72 5.83 2.35
C ALA A 86 -1.84 4.86 1.94
N TYR A 87 -1.54 3.55 1.87
CA TYR A 87 -2.56 2.54 1.59
C TYR A 87 -3.63 2.46 2.69
N ILE A 88 -3.23 2.54 3.96
CA ILE A 88 -4.18 2.57 5.10
C ILE A 88 -5.12 3.78 5.01
N VAL A 89 -4.57 4.95 4.69
CA VAL A 89 -5.38 6.17 4.50
C VAL A 89 -6.36 6.00 3.33
N VAL A 90 -5.91 5.48 2.20
CA VAL A 90 -6.79 5.19 1.05
C VAL A 90 -7.86 4.18 1.43
N ALA A 91 -7.52 3.12 2.17
CA ALA A 91 -8.47 2.11 2.63
C ALA A 91 -9.54 2.71 3.56
N TRP A 92 -9.17 3.67 4.41
CA TRP A 92 -10.15 4.39 5.24
C TRP A 92 -11.07 5.29 4.42
N LEU A 93 -10.56 5.94 3.38
CA LEU A 93 -11.35 6.78 2.48
C LEU A 93 -12.34 5.97 1.63
N GLU A 94 -11.98 4.74 1.28
CA GLU A 94 -12.82 3.87 0.45
C GLU A 94 -13.96 3.18 1.22
N GLY A 95 -13.99 3.30 2.55
CA GLY A 95 -15.06 2.78 3.40
C GLY A 95 -15.17 1.25 3.38
N PRO A 96 -16.10 0.68 4.17
CA PRO A 96 -16.26 -0.77 4.26
C PRO A 96 -16.63 -1.39 2.89
N PRO A 97 -16.02 -2.52 2.51
CA PRO A 97 -16.40 -3.25 1.30
C PRO A 97 -17.86 -3.72 1.43
N GLY A 98 -18.73 -3.19 0.58
CA GLY A 98 -20.16 -3.54 0.56
C GLY A 98 -21.12 -2.40 0.23
N LEU A 99 -20.67 -1.14 0.23
CA LEU A 99 -21.51 -0.08 -0.34
C LEU A 99 -21.47 -0.15 -1.87
N PRO A 100 -22.63 -0.15 -2.55
CA PRO A 100 -22.66 -0.03 -4.00
C PRO A 100 -21.95 1.26 -4.41
N PRO A 101 -21.25 1.28 -5.57
CA PRO A 101 -20.65 2.50 -6.06
C PRO A 101 -21.74 3.57 -6.13
N SER A 102 -21.59 4.62 -5.31
CA SER A 102 -22.50 5.75 -5.33
C SER A 102 -22.39 6.44 -6.70
N GLY A 103 -23.31 6.06 -7.58
CA GLY A 103 -23.84 6.83 -8.71
C GLY A 103 -22.86 7.48 -9.69
N LYS A 104 -22.70 6.84 -10.85
CA LYS A 104 -23.07 7.54 -12.10
C LYS A 104 -24.23 6.78 -12.73
N GLY A 105 -25.42 7.34 -12.57
CA GLY A 105 -26.63 6.84 -13.22
C GLY A 105 -26.46 6.86 -14.73
N VAL A 106 -26.68 5.71 -15.37
CA VAL A 106 -26.99 5.60 -16.79
C VAL A 106 -28.07 4.53 -16.93
N GLY A 107 -29.32 5.01 -16.92
CA GLY A 107 -30.40 4.43 -17.71
C GLY A 107 -31.16 3.23 -17.14
N GLU A 108 -31.93 3.41 -16.08
CA GLU A 108 -33.27 2.81 -16.05
C GLU A 108 -34.10 3.46 -17.17
N ILE A 109 -34.04 2.91 -18.38
CA ILE A 109 -35.07 3.14 -19.38
C ILE A 109 -36.18 2.12 -19.10
N LYS A 110 -37.12 2.56 -18.26
CA LYS A 110 -38.56 2.32 -18.31
C LYS A 110 -38.97 1.04 -19.03
N LYS A 111 -39.19 -0.02 -18.24
CA LYS A 111 -40.18 -1.04 -18.59
C LYS A 111 -41.53 -0.52 -18.11
N ASP A 112 -42.28 0.14 -19.01
CA ASP A 112 -43.70 0.38 -18.79
C ASP A 112 -44.48 0.14 -20.08
N LYS A 113 -45.26 -0.96 -19.99
CA LYS A 113 -46.48 -1.33 -20.70
C LYS A 113 -46.44 -1.77 -22.17
#